data_AF-A0A3M6AVC3-F1
#
_entry.id   AF-A0A3M6AVC3-F1
#
_cell.length_a   1.000
_cell.length_b   1.000
_cell.length_c   1.000
_cell.angle_alpha   90.00
_cell.angle_beta   90.00
_cell.angle_gamma   90.00
#
_symmetry.space_group_name_H-M   'P 1'
#
loop_
_entity.id
_entity.type
_entity.pdbx_description
1 polymer ?
#
loop_
_entity_poly.entity_id
_entity_poly.type
_entity_poly.pdbx_seq_one_letter_code
_entity_poly.pdbx_strand_id
1 'polypeptide(L)'
;MTENPQYLSANVSAGESEGEKRAKRDHRHDLWFKRSLQAAAMLVLALLGCIALSTLWGGSLAFQTFGFGFLTSTEWDVNAGKFGALVPIYGTLVTSFLALLIAVPVSFGIAIFLTEVAPPWLRMPIASAIELLAGIPSIIYGMWGLFVFGPFMAEHLSPWITENLGALPL
;
A
#
# COMPACT_ATOMS: atom_id res chain seq x y z
N MET A 1 -25.13 -35.21 -58.03
CA MET A 1 -25.35 -34.25 -56.94
C MET A 1 -24.50 -33.02 -57.26
N THR A 2 -25.08 -32.04 -57.94
CA THR A 2 -24.36 -30.82 -58.35
C THR A 2 -24.39 -29.83 -57.20
N GLU A 3 -23.26 -29.62 -56.52
CA GLU A 3 -23.12 -28.51 -55.58
C GLU A 3 -23.09 -27.20 -56.38
N ASN A 4 -24.24 -26.53 -56.52
CA ASN A 4 -24.38 -25.24 -57.18
C ASN A 4 -23.58 -24.15 -56.42
N PRO A 5 -22.64 -23.45 -57.10
CA PRO A 5 -21.71 -22.51 -56.48
C PRO A 5 -22.38 -21.32 -55.76
N GLN A 6 -23.63 -21.04 -56.07
CA GLN A 6 -24.36 -19.90 -55.54
C GLN A 6 -24.59 -20.02 -54.02
N TYR A 7 -24.83 -21.24 -53.50
CA TYR A 7 -25.01 -21.45 -52.06
C TYR A 7 -23.71 -21.35 -51.25
N LEU A 8 -22.57 -21.72 -51.85
CA LEU A 8 -21.24 -21.52 -51.23
C LEU A 8 -20.93 -20.02 -51.08
N SER A 9 -21.18 -19.22 -52.13
CA SER A 9 -20.93 -17.77 -52.10
C SER A 9 -21.80 -17.03 -51.09
N ALA A 10 -23.07 -17.43 -50.93
CA ALA A 10 -24.00 -16.82 -49.99
C ALA A 10 -23.60 -17.12 -48.52
N ASN A 11 -23.16 -18.34 -48.22
CA ASN A 11 -22.75 -18.74 -46.87
C ASN A 11 -21.42 -18.10 -46.44
N VAL A 12 -20.47 -17.91 -47.36
CA VAL A 12 -19.22 -17.20 -47.09
C VAL A 12 -19.48 -15.72 -46.81
N SER A 13 -20.28 -15.05 -47.65
CA SER A 13 -20.66 -13.64 -47.44
C SER A 13 -21.45 -13.43 -46.14
N ALA A 14 -22.34 -14.35 -45.78
CA ALA A 14 -23.07 -14.32 -44.51
C ALA A 14 -22.14 -14.54 -43.29
N GLY A 15 -21.16 -15.44 -43.41
CA GLY A 15 -20.16 -15.70 -42.38
C GLY A 15 -19.20 -14.54 -42.14
N GLU A 16 -18.77 -13.86 -43.21
CA GLU A 16 -17.94 -12.65 -43.14
C GLU A 16 -18.70 -11.49 -42.48
N SER A 17 -19.98 -11.29 -42.84
CA SER A 17 -20.86 -10.26 -42.25
C SER A 17 -21.09 -10.48 -40.75
N GLU A 18 -21.29 -11.72 -40.31
CA GLU A 18 -21.47 -12.05 -38.89
C GLU A 18 -20.15 -11.97 -38.10
N GLY A 19 -19.02 -12.36 -38.70
CA GLY A 19 -17.68 -12.23 -38.12
C GLY A 19 -17.27 -10.77 -37.91
N GLU A 20 -17.54 -9.90 -38.88
CA GLU A 20 -17.21 -8.48 -38.81
C GLU A 20 -18.08 -7.74 -37.77
N LYS A 21 -19.35 -8.11 -37.63
CA LYS A 21 -20.23 -7.59 -36.56
C LYS A 21 -19.75 -8.02 -35.17
N ARG A 22 -19.30 -9.27 -35.01
CA ARG A 22 -18.73 -9.79 -33.75
C ARG A 22 -17.43 -9.06 -33.39
N ALA A 23 -16.51 -8.92 -34.34
CA ALA A 23 -15.25 -8.19 -34.15
C ALA A 23 -15.47 -6.70 -33.78
N LYS A 24 -16.42 -6.02 -34.43
CA LYS A 24 -16.78 -4.62 -34.10
C LYS A 24 -17.41 -4.50 -32.70
N ARG A 25 -18.24 -5.47 -32.30
CA ARG A 25 -18.85 -5.51 -30.96
C ARG A 25 -17.80 -5.72 -29.88
N ASP A 26 -16.86 -6.63 -30.10
CA ASP A 26 -15.79 -6.94 -29.15
C ASP A 26 -14.79 -5.77 -29.02
N HIS A 27 -14.49 -5.08 -30.12
CA HIS A 27 -13.69 -3.84 -30.09
C HIS A 27 -14.37 -2.72 -29.29
N ARG A 28 -15.70 -2.58 -29.41
CA ARG A 28 -16.46 -1.59 -28.64
C ARG A 28 -16.48 -1.91 -27.16
N HIS A 29 -16.61 -3.20 -26.79
CA HIS A 29 -16.55 -3.63 -25.39
C HIS A 29 -15.16 -3.41 -24.78
N ASP A 30 -14.09 -3.69 -25.53
CA ASP A 30 -12.71 -3.41 -25.10
C ASP A 30 -12.47 -1.91 -24.88
N LEU A 31 -13.00 -1.05 -25.75
CA LEU A 31 -12.91 0.40 -25.59
C LEU A 31 -13.65 0.91 -24.33
N TRP A 32 -14.86 0.41 -24.08
CA TRP A 32 -15.61 0.74 -22.87
C TRP A 32 -14.88 0.27 -21.61
N PHE A 33 -14.37 -0.96 -21.62
CA PHE A 33 -13.59 -1.51 -20.52
C PHE A 33 -12.35 -0.66 -20.21
N LYS A 34 -11.55 -0.32 -21.24
CA LYS A 34 -10.38 0.56 -21.10
C LYS A 34 -10.74 1.94 -20.56
N ARG A 35 -11.82 2.56 -21.07
CA ARG A 35 -12.28 3.86 -20.59
C ARG A 35 -12.74 3.82 -19.14
N SER A 36 -13.46 2.77 -18.72
CA SER A 36 -13.86 2.58 -17.34
C SER A 36 -12.65 2.38 -16.42
N LEU A 37 -11.67 1.57 -16.83
CA LEU A 37 -10.43 1.37 -16.06
C LEU A 37 -9.63 2.68 -15.93
N GLN A 38 -9.50 3.43 -17.04
CA GLN A 38 -8.84 4.73 -17.04
C GLN A 38 -9.59 5.74 -16.17
N ALA A 39 -10.92 5.79 -16.24
CA ALA A 39 -11.73 6.67 -15.41
C ALA A 39 -11.58 6.33 -13.92
N ALA A 40 -11.56 5.04 -13.57
CA ALA A 40 -11.31 4.60 -12.19
C ALA A 40 -9.91 5.01 -11.71
N ALA A 41 -8.87 4.81 -12.54
CA ALA A 41 -7.51 5.23 -12.21
C ALA A 41 -7.41 6.76 -12.04
N MET A 42 -8.01 7.53 -12.95
CA MET A 42 -8.06 9.00 -12.85
C MET A 42 -8.84 9.47 -11.63
N LEU A 43 -9.94 8.80 -11.28
CA LEU A 43 -10.71 9.07 -10.07
C LEU A 43 -9.86 8.85 -8.82
N VAL A 44 -9.14 7.72 -8.72
CA VAL A 44 -8.25 7.44 -7.59
C VAL A 44 -7.15 8.51 -7.48
N LEU A 45 -6.50 8.86 -8.59
CA LEU A 45 -5.49 9.92 -8.60
C LEU A 45 -6.08 11.28 -8.20
N ALA A 46 -7.28 11.61 -8.69
CA ALA A 46 -7.97 12.84 -8.32
C ALA A 46 -8.32 12.86 -6.82
N LEU A 47 -8.80 11.74 -6.26
CA LEU A 47 -9.08 11.60 -4.84
C LEU A 47 -7.80 11.77 -4.00
N LEU A 48 -6.69 11.14 -4.38
CA LEU A 48 -5.41 11.32 -3.70
C LEU A 48 -4.94 12.78 -3.76
N GLY A 49 -5.09 13.44 -4.91
CA GLY A 49 -4.81 14.87 -5.07
C GLY A 49 -5.70 15.74 -4.18
N CYS A 50 -7.01 15.49 -4.15
CA CYS A 50 -7.95 16.20 -3.29
C CYS A 50 -7.64 16.01 -1.81
N ILE A 51 -7.29 14.79 -1.39
CA ILE A 51 -6.89 14.51 -0.01
C ILE A 51 -5.61 15.28 0.33
N ALA A 52 -4.58 15.22 -0.53
CA ALA A 52 -3.33 15.96 -0.31
C ALA A 52 -3.58 17.48 -0.21
N LEU A 53 -4.37 18.05 -1.11
CA LEU A 53 -4.74 19.47 -1.08
C LEU A 53 -5.56 19.83 0.16
N SER A 54 -6.51 18.98 0.56
CA SER A 54 -7.31 19.15 1.78
C SER A 54 -6.43 19.17 3.03
N THR A 55 -5.47 18.25 3.13
CA THR A 55 -4.51 18.21 4.23
C THR A 55 -3.59 19.44 4.24
N LEU A 56 -3.11 19.90 3.08
CA LEU A 56 -2.31 21.13 2.98
C LEU A 56 -3.11 22.36 3.40
N TRP A 57 -4.38 22.44 3.00
CA TRP A 57 -5.27 23.52 3.40
C TRP A 57 -5.49 23.51 4.92
N GLY A 58 -5.84 22.37 5.50
CA GLY A 58 -6.01 22.23 6.96
C GLY A 58 -4.73 22.50 7.76
N GLY A 59 -3.58 22.08 7.23
CA GLY A 59 -2.27 22.31 7.85
C GLY A 59 -1.78 23.76 7.77
N SER A 60 -2.35 24.59 6.89
CA SER A 60 -1.94 26.00 6.73
C SER A 60 -2.10 26.81 8.02
N LEU A 61 -3.06 26.44 8.89
CA LEU A 61 -3.26 27.07 10.19
C LEU A 61 -2.03 26.95 11.08
N ALA A 62 -1.33 25.81 11.07
CA ALA A 62 -0.11 25.63 11.86
C ALA A 62 1.00 26.61 11.43
N PHE A 63 1.15 26.84 10.13
CA PHE A 63 2.12 27.81 9.61
C PHE A 63 1.71 29.25 9.89
N GLN A 64 0.40 29.56 9.92
CA GLN A 64 -0.08 30.89 10.29
C GLN A 64 0.13 31.17 11.78
N THR A 65 -0.06 30.18 12.65
CA THR A 65 0.08 30.32 14.11
C THR A 65 1.53 30.27 14.58
N PHE A 66 2.35 29.37 14.04
CA PHE A 66 3.71 29.09 14.53
C PHE A 66 4.82 29.51 13.56
N GLY A 67 4.47 29.98 12.35
CA GLY A 67 5.43 30.35 11.32
C GLY A 67 6.22 29.16 10.77
N PHE A 68 7.28 29.44 10.02
CA PHE A 68 8.18 28.40 9.50
C PHE A 68 9.02 27.71 10.59
N GLY A 69 9.18 28.36 11.76
CA GLY A 69 9.86 27.78 12.92
C GLY A 69 9.17 26.53 13.47
N PHE A 70 7.89 26.32 13.14
CA PHE A 70 7.15 25.08 13.40
C PHE A 70 7.89 23.83 12.95
N LEU A 71 8.52 23.85 11.77
CA LEU A 71 9.17 22.68 11.17
C LEU A 71 10.44 22.27 11.91
N THR A 72 11.13 23.21 12.53
CA THR A 72 12.39 22.99 13.25
C THR A 72 12.23 22.95 14.76
N SER A 73 11.06 23.34 15.28
CA SER A 73 10.78 23.33 16.71
C SER A 73 10.59 21.91 17.22
N THR A 74 11.22 21.62 18.36
CA THR A 74 11.03 20.40 19.15
C THR A 74 10.02 20.59 20.29
N GLU A 75 9.47 21.80 20.47
CA GLU A 75 8.55 22.08 21.58
C GLU A 75 7.22 21.34 21.39
N TRP A 76 6.75 20.69 22.45
CA TRP A 76 5.42 20.12 22.54
C TRP A 76 4.83 20.46 23.90
N ASP A 77 4.21 21.65 24.01
CA ASP A 77 3.56 22.14 25.23
C ASP A 77 2.07 22.34 24.98
N VAL A 78 1.29 21.35 25.42
CA VAL A 78 -0.17 21.35 25.33
C VAL A 78 -0.79 22.47 26.17
N ASN A 79 -0.18 22.82 27.31
CA ASN A 79 -0.71 23.82 28.23
C ASN A 79 -0.49 25.23 27.69
N ALA A 80 0.69 25.48 27.11
CA ALA A 80 1.01 26.77 26.48
C ALA A 80 0.51 26.89 25.03
N GLY A 81 -0.08 25.82 24.47
CA GLY A 81 -0.54 25.78 23.09
C GLY A 81 0.59 25.91 22.06
N LYS A 82 1.81 25.49 22.41
CA LYS A 82 2.99 25.55 21.53
C LYS A 82 3.30 24.16 20.99
N PHE A 83 3.36 24.04 19.67
CA PHE A 83 3.62 22.78 19.00
C PHE A 83 4.70 22.94 17.93
N GLY A 84 5.57 21.95 17.83
CA GLY A 84 6.59 21.81 16.82
C GLY A 84 6.46 20.49 16.08
N ALA A 85 6.81 20.50 14.80
CA ALA A 85 6.73 19.32 13.93
C ALA A 85 8.02 18.51 13.86
N LEU A 86 9.15 19.01 14.36
CA LEU A 86 10.44 18.35 14.12
C LEU A 86 10.47 16.94 14.73
N VAL A 87 9.98 16.78 15.96
CA VAL A 87 9.95 15.50 16.67
C VAL A 87 9.11 14.44 15.92
N PRO A 88 7.83 14.68 15.57
CA PRO A 88 7.05 13.70 14.83
C PRO A 88 7.58 13.43 13.41
N ILE A 89 8.14 14.45 12.73
CA ILE A 89 8.78 14.26 11.41
C ILE A 89 9.99 13.33 11.55
N TYR A 90 10.91 13.66 12.46
CA TYR A 90 12.12 12.88 12.69
C TYR A 90 11.79 11.45 13.13
N GLY A 91 10.86 11.30 14.08
CA GLY A 91 10.38 10.00 14.53
C GLY A 91 9.83 9.16 13.38
N THR A 92 8.99 9.74 12.52
CA THR A 92 8.44 9.04 11.35
C THR A 92 9.53 8.62 10.37
N LEU A 93 10.49 9.50 10.08
CA LEU A 93 11.58 9.21 9.15
C LEU A 93 12.49 8.09 9.66
N VAL A 94 12.93 8.19 10.92
CA VAL A 94 13.83 7.18 11.52
C VAL A 94 13.11 5.84 11.66
N THR A 95 11.88 5.83 12.16
CA THR A 95 11.12 4.58 12.30
C THR A 95 10.80 3.94 10.95
N SER A 96 10.39 4.72 9.95
CA SER A 96 10.14 4.18 8.60
C SER A 96 11.43 3.66 7.96
N PHE A 97 12.56 4.36 8.15
CA PHE A 97 13.85 3.92 7.65
C PHE A 97 14.27 2.59 8.29
N LEU A 98 14.22 2.48 9.63
CA LEU A 98 14.54 1.24 10.34
C LEU A 98 13.59 0.10 9.96
N ALA A 99 12.30 0.40 9.79
CA ALA A 99 11.32 -0.58 9.33
C ALA A 99 11.68 -1.12 7.94
N LEU A 100 12.01 -0.24 6.98
CA LEU A 100 12.43 -0.66 5.64
C LEU A 100 13.76 -1.42 5.66
N LEU A 101 14.72 -0.98 6.45
CA LEU A 101 16.03 -1.62 6.61
C LEU A 101 15.89 -3.10 7.00
N ILE A 102 14.90 -3.43 7.84
CA ILE A 102 14.64 -4.79 8.29
C ILE A 102 13.67 -5.52 7.36
N ALA A 103 12.57 -4.87 6.96
CA ALA A 103 11.51 -5.51 6.18
C ALA A 103 11.96 -5.92 4.78
N VAL A 104 12.79 -5.10 4.11
CA VAL A 104 13.28 -5.37 2.75
C VAL A 104 14.10 -6.66 2.69
N PRO A 105 15.20 -6.83 3.44
CA PRO A 105 15.99 -8.07 3.37
C PRO A 105 15.20 -9.30 3.82
N VAL A 106 14.32 -9.17 4.83
CA VAL A 106 13.45 -10.27 5.26
C VAL A 106 12.48 -10.67 4.16
N SER A 107 11.86 -9.69 3.47
CA SER A 107 10.96 -9.94 2.34
C SER A 107 11.67 -10.67 1.19
N PHE A 108 12.88 -10.23 0.83
CA PHE A 108 13.71 -10.94 -0.16
C PHE A 108 14.06 -12.35 0.29
N GLY A 109 14.43 -12.54 1.57
CA GLY A 109 14.73 -13.85 2.13
C GLY A 109 13.53 -14.81 2.02
N ILE A 110 12.33 -14.35 2.36
CA ILE A 110 11.10 -15.14 2.23
C ILE A 110 10.80 -15.46 0.76
N ALA A 111 10.94 -14.47 -0.14
CA ALA A 111 10.69 -14.67 -1.56
C ALA A 111 11.63 -15.71 -2.18
N ILE A 112 12.94 -15.61 -1.90
CA ILE A 112 13.95 -16.58 -2.36
C ILE A 112 13.69 -17.95 -1.74
N PHE A 113 13.38 -18.02 -0.44
CA PHE A 113 13.07 -19.27 0.22
C PHE A 113 11.89 -19.97 -0.45
N LEU A 114 10.78 -19.27 -0.71
CA LEU A 114 9.60 -19.88 -1.32
C LEU A 114 9.81 -20.32 -2.77
N THR A 115 10.65 -19.61 -3.53
CA THR A 115 10.89 -19.89 -4.95
C THR A 115 11.93 -20.98 -5.15
N GLU A 116 13.07 -20.89 -4.46
CA GLU A 116 14.25 -21.71 -4.73
C GLU A 116 14.46 -22.85 -3.72
N VAL A 117 14.09 -22.65 -2.45
CA VAL A 117 14.50 -23.55 -1.35
C VAL A 117 13.34 -24.41 -0.84
N ALA A 118 12.12 -23.87 -0.80
CA ALA A 118 11.00 -24.48 -0.12
C ALA A 118 10.53 -25.74 -0.85
N PRO A 119 10.28 -26.85 -0.14
CA PRO A 119 9.73 -28.07 -0.74
C PRO A 119 8.29 -27.83 -1.22
N PRO A 120 7.81 -28.53 -2.26
CA PRO A 120 6.53 -28.23 -2.91
C PRO A 120 5.32 -28.20 -1.98
N TRP A 121 5.31 -29.05 -0.94
CA TRP A 121 4.21 -29.13 0.02
C TRP A 121 4.17 -27.96 1.02
N LEU A 122 5.28 -27.26 1.23
CA LEU A 122 5.40 -26.18 2.21
C LEU A 122 5.17 -24.79 1.60
N ARG A 123 5.35 -24.65 0.27
CA ARG A 123 5.15 -23.39 -0.45
C ARG A 123 3.76 -22.82 -0.24
N MET A 124 2.73 -23.64 -0.45
CA MET A 124 1.33 -23.19 -0.42
C MET A 124 0.89 -22.75 0.98
N PRO A 125 1.13 -23.54 2.07
CA PRO A 125 0.74 -23.10 3.41
C PRO A 125 1.43 -21.81 3.86
N ILE A 126 2.73 -21.64 3.57
CA ILE A 126 3.46 -20.42 3.97
C ILE A 126 2.96 -19.22 3.18
N ALA A 127 2.79 -19.34 1.86
CA ALA A 127 2.25 -18.26 1.04
C ALA A 127 0.86 -17.83 1.54
N SER A 128 -0.04 -18.79 1.79
CA SER A 128 -1.35 -18.50 2.37
C SER A 128 -1.26 -17.84 3.75
N ALA A 129 -0.35 -18.28 4.62
CA ALA A 129 -0.17 -17.65 5.93
C ALA A 129 0.28 -16.18 5.81
N ILE A 130 1.17 -15.87 4.87
CA ILE A 130 1.62 -14.50 4.59
C ILE A 130 0.46 -13.64 4.06
N GLU A 131 -0.32 -14.17 3.12
CA GLU A 131 -1.50 -13.48 2.58
C GLU A 131 -2.55 -13.21 3.67
N LEU A 132 -2.80 -14.19 4.55
CA LEU A 132 -3.69 -14.03 5.68
C LEU A 132 -3.17 -13.00 6.68
N LEU A 133 -1.86 -12.99 6.96
CA LEU A 133 -1.21 -12.01 7.83
C LEU A 133 -1.35 -10.59 7.26
N ALA A 134 -1.22 -10.44 5.93
CA ALA A 134 -1.43 -9.18 5.24
C ALA A 134 -2.90 -8.73 5.23
N GLY A 135 -3.85 -9.66 5.34
CA GLY A 135 -5.27 -9.39 5.44
C GLY A 135 -5.76 -8.96 6.83
N ILE A 136 -4.92 -9.07 7.86
CA ILE A 136 -5.29 -8.64 9.22
C ILE A 136 -5.45 -7.10 9.24
N PRO A 137 -6.58 -6.57 9.76
CA PRO A 137 -6.79 -5.14 9.88
C PRO A 137 -5.70 -4.45 10.71
N SER A 138 -5.25 -3.28 10.26
CA SER A 138 -4.19 -2.50 10.95
C SER A 138 -4.50 -2.18 12.41
N ILE A 139 -5.79 -2.01 12.76
CA ILE A 139 -6.22 -1.75 14.14
C ILE A 139 -5.88 -2.90 15.09
N ILE A 140 -5.89 -4.15 14.61
CA ILE A 140 -5.56 -5.32 15.44
C ILE A 140 -4.08 -5.29 15.81
N TYR A 141 -3.20 -5.01 14.85
CA TYR A 141 -1.77 -4.83 15.13
C TYR A 141 -1.52 -3.65 16.07
N GLY A 142 -2.27 -2.55 15.92
CA GLY A 142 -2.20 -1.40 16.83
C GLY A 142 -2.57 -1.77 18.27
N MET A 143 -3.70 -2.47 18.46
CA MET A 143 -4.13 -2.92 19.79
C MET A 143 -3.19 -3.97 20.39
N TRP A 144 -2.69 -4.92 19.59
CA TRP A 144 -1.68 -5.87 20.05
C TRP A 144 -0.39 -5.16 20.47
N GLY A 145 0.03 -4.15 19.70
CA GLY A 145 1.15 -3.28 20.04
C GLY A 145 0.97 -2.60 21.39
N LEU A 146 -0.23 -2.11 21.69
CA LEU A 146 -0.52 -1.41 22.95
C LEU A 146 -0.67 -2.37 24.13
N PHE A 147 -1.40 -3.49 23.97
CA PHE A 147 -1.77 -4.37 25.09
C PHE A 147 -0.78 -5.51 25.35
N VAL A 148 0.01 -5.90 24.36
CA VAL A 148 0.97 -7.00 24.49
C VAL A 148 2.39 -6.50 24.39
N PHE A 149 2.72 -5.81 23.28
CA PHE A 149 4.08 -5.36 23.04
C PHE A 149 4.50 -4.23 23.98
N GLY A 150 3.62 -3.27 24.28
CA GLY A 150 3.88 -2.16 25.21
C GLY A 150 4.29 -2.64 26.61
N PRO A 151 3.49 -3.47 27.30
CA PRO A 151 3.88 -4.06 28.58
C PRO A 151 5.15 -4.90 28.48
N PHE A 152 5.31 -5.71 27.43
CA PHE A 152 6.53 -6.49 27.23
C PHE A 152 7.79 -5.60 27.12
N MET A 153 7.71 -4.49 26.38
CA MET A 153 8.77 -3.49 26.30
C MET A 153 9.06 -2.86 27.65
N ALA A 154 8.04 -2.47 28.42
CA ALA A 154 8.20 -1.81 29.70
C ALA A 154 8.80 -2.74 30.77
N GLU A 155 8.37 -4.00 30.81
CA GLU A 155 8.73 -4.95 31.87
C GLU A 155 10.02 -5.73 31.58
N HIS A 156 10.34 -5.99 30.31
CA HIS A 156 11.45 -6.87 29.94
C HIS A 156 12.55 -6.14 29.16
N LEU A 157 12.18 -5.44 28.08
CA LEU A 157 13.21 -4.87 27.19
C LEU A 157 13.81 -3.56 27.73
N SER A 158 12.99 -2.65 28.24
CA SER A 158 13.46 -1.33 28.74
C SER A 158 14.42 -1.47 29.93
N PRO A 159 14.14 -2.33 30.94
CA PRO A 159 15.10 -2.57 32.02
C PRO A 159 16.39 -3.20 31.48
N TRP A 160 16.28 -4.19 30.60
CA TRP A 160 17.45 -4.84 29.99
C TRP A 160 18.34 -3.85 29.22
N ILE A 161 17.74 -2.97 28.40
CA ILE A 161 18.48 -1.90 27.70
C ILE A 161 19.12 -0.96 28.71
N THR A 162 18.42 -0.55 29.76
CA THR A 162 18.97 0.37 30.76
C THR A 162 20.13 -0.26 31.54
N GLU A 163 20.05 -1.54 31.88
CA GLU A 163 21.10 -2.27 32.59
C GLU A 163 22.33 -2.54 31.72
N ASN A 164 22.15 -2.84 30.43
CA ASN A 164 23.24 -3.27 29.54
C ASN A 164 23.78 -2.17 28.63
N LEU A 165 22.96 -1.15 28.32
CA LEU A 165 23.26 -0.06 27.40
C LEU A 165 23.10 1.33 28.06
N GLY A 166 22.57 1.40 29.29
CA GLY A 166 22.28 2.66 30.00
C GLY A 166 23.50 3.42 30.54
N ALA A 167 24.72 2.96 30.23
CA ALA A 167 25.95 3.73 30.45
C ALA A 167 26.21 4.81 29.37
N LEU A 168 25.25 5.08 28.48
CA LEU A 168 25.32 6.20 27.54
C LEU A 168 24.60 7.42 28.13
N PRO A 169 25.32 8.43 28.64
CA PRO A 169 24.73 9.72 28.97
C PRO A 169 24.42 10.46 27.66
N LEU A 170 23.16 10.44 27.25
CA LEU A 170 22.63 11.34 26.22
C LEU A 170 21.40 12.06 26.77
#